data_AF-A0A8C2HX49-F1
#
_entry.id   AF-A0A8C2HX49-F1
#
_cell.length_a   1.000
_cell.length_b   1.000
_cell.length_c   1.000
_cell.angle_alpha   90.00
_cell.angle_beta   90.00
_cell.angle_gamma   90.00
#
_symmetry.space_group_name_H-M   'P 1'
#
loop_
_entity.id
_entity.type
_entity.pdbx_description
1 polymer ?
#
loop_
_entity_poly.entity_id
_entity_poly.type
_entity_poly.pdbx_seq_one_letter_code
_entity_poly.pdbx_strand_id
1 'polypeptide(L)'
;KKISEGEIGDLQESGDFLIKPESKVVRLDTSQWPLLLKNFDKLNIRTAHYTPLPHGSNPLKRNIHDYVRTGFINLDKPANPSSHEVVAWIKRILRVEKTGHSGTLDPKVTGCLIVCVERATRLVKSQQSAGKEYVGIVRLHNALENEHQLARALECLTGALFQRPPLIAAVKRQLRVRTIYESKLIEYDAERRLVRSGVMGEKDNLVTMHDVLDAQWQFDHNKDETYLRRVIYPLEKLLISHKRIVMKDSAVNAICYGAKIMLPGVLRYEDGIEVNQDIVVITTKGEAICTAVALMTTAVISTCDHGVVAKIKRVIMERDTYPRKWGLGPKASQKKMMIQKGLLDKHGKPNGSTPADWKEGYVDYSETLSPGQCCLQRAGPPLSSVDKPLHFLWNRNELTLSSSSTPKVKKSGEVAGPTAPKV
;
A
#
# COMPACT_ATOMS: atom_id res chain seq x y z
N LYS A 1 5.14 39.98 33.15
CA LYS A 1 5.07 41.16 34.05
C LYS A 1 3.89 42.00 33.59
N LYS A 2 2.97 42.40 34.48
CA LYS A 2 1.94 43.39 34.13
C LYS A 2 2.66 44.72 33.91
N ILE A 3 2.52 45.29 32.71
CA ILE A 3 3.03 46.62 32.38
C ILE A 3 2.14 47.63 33.11
N SER A 4 2.74 48.60 33.79
CA SER A 4 2.00 49.64 34.50
C SER A 4 1.48 50.70 33.51
N GLU A 5 0.31 51.28 33.78
CA GLU A 5 -0.37 52.21 32.83
C GLU A 5 0.48 53.45 32.48
N GLY A 6 1.44 53.83 33.33
CA GLY A 6 2.38 54.93 33.06
C GLY A 6 3.48 54.60 32.05
N GLU A 7 3.86 53.33 31.90
CA GLU A 7 4.91 52.88 30.97
C GLU A 7 4.41 52.72 29.52
N ILE A 8 3.09 52.76 29.32
CA ILE A 8 2.47 52.57 28.00
C ILE A 8 2.74 53.78 27.09
N GLY A 9 2.73 54.99 27.66
CA GLY A 9 3.03 56.22 26.91
C GLY A 9 4.45 56.25 26.36
N ASP A 10 5.43 55.92 27.20
CA ASP A 10 6.85 55.86 26.81
C ASP A 10 7.13 54.73 25.81
N LEU A 11 6.44 53.60 25.94
CA LEU A 11 6.48 52.50 24.96
C LEU A 11 5.85 52.90 23.62
N GLN A 12 4.78 53.69 23.63
CA GLN A 12 4.12 54.21 22.42
C GLN A 12 4.98 55.23 21.66
N GLU A 13 5.74 56.06 22.38
CA GLU A 13 6.62 57.07 21.77
C GLU A 13 7.95 56.47 21.25
N SER A 14 8.45 55.40 21.89
CA SER A 14 9.74 54.77 21.54
C SER A 14 9.64 53.55 20.61
N GLY A 15 8.46 52.93 20.49
CA GLY A 15 8.27 51.69 19.73
C GLY A 15 7.75 51.93 18.30
N ASP A 16 8.52 51.51 17.29
CA ASP A 16 7.94 51.24 15.96
C ASP A 16 7.14 49.93 16.04
N PHE A 17 5.85 50.02 16.32
CA PHE A 17 4.90 48.89 16.32
C PHE A 17 4.51 48.46 14.90
N LEU A 18 5.45 48.56 13.96
CA LEU A 18 5.30 48.08 12.60
C LEU A 18 5.85 46.66 12.52
N ILE A 19 5.01 45.74 12.05
CA ILE A 19 5.47 44.41 11.64
C ILE A 19 6.46 44.62 10.50
N LYS A 20 7.76 44.44 10.77
CA LYS A 20 8.78 44.55 9.75
C LYS A 20 8.48 43.55 8.63
N PRO A 21 8.53 43.94 7.36
CA PRO A 21 8.33 43.02 6.26
C PRO A 21 9.47 41.99 6.25
N GLU A 22 9.19 40.80 6.77
CA GLU A 22 10.09 39.66 6.67
C GLU A 22 9.91 38.99 5.31
N SER A 23 11.00 38.87 4.55
CA SER A 23 11.03 38.15 3.27
C SER A 23 10.89 36.63 3.43
N LYS A 24 11.00 36.12 4.65
CA LYS A 24 10.82 34.70 4.97
C LYS A 24 9.36 34.42 5.28
N VAL A 25 8.65 33.87 4.30
CA VAL A 25 7.41 33.12 4.59
C VAL A 25 7.80 32.01 5.58
N VAL A 26 7.24 32.03 6.80
CA VAL A 26 7.48 30.99 7.81
C VAL A 26 7.01 29.65 7.24
N ARG A 27 7.94 28.85 6.72
CA ARG A 27 7.68 27.47 6.30
C ARG A 27 7.86 26.57 7.52
N LEU A 28 6.80 25.86 7.88
CA LEU A 28 6.87 24.79 8.88
C LEU A 28 7.86 23.72 8.39
N ASP A 29 8.97 23.51 9.10
CA ASP A 29 9.84 22.37 8.84
C ASP A 29 9.17 21.10 9.36
N THR A 30 8.73 20.24 8.44
CA THR A 30 8.09 18.97 8.78
C THR A 30 9.00 17.76 8.48
N SER A 31 10.31 17.98 8.31
CA SER A 31 11.29 16.93 8.05
C SER A 31 11.39 15.89 9.17
N GLN A 32 11.16 16.31 10.42
CA GLN A 32 11.19 15.46 11.62
C GLN A 32 9.83 14.83 11.96
N TRP A 33 8.78 15.11 11.16
CA TRP A 33 7.47 14.53 11.43
C TRP A 33 7.47 13.02 11.19
N PRO A 34 6.71 12.25 11.99
CA PRO A 34 6.78 10.80 11.96
C PRO A 34 6.06 10.21 10.74
N LEU A 35 6.55 9.05 10.29
CA LEU A 35 5.85 8.16 9.36
C LEU A 35 5.42 8.88 8.06
N LEU A 36 4.15 8.74 7.68
CA LEU A 36 3.57 9.29 6.45
C LEU A 36 3.45 10.82 6.47
N LEU A 37 3.64 11.47 7.62
CA LEU A 37 3.65 12.92 7.74
C LEU A 37 5.04 13.54 7.59
N LYS A 38 6.09 12.74 7.40
CA LYS A 38 7.44 13.25 7.14
C LYS A 38 7.49 14.08 5.87
N ASN A 39 8.11 15.27 5.89
CA ASN A 39 8.18 16.17 4.73
C ASN A 39 6.80 16.52 4.15
N PHE A 40 5.80 16.71 5.02
CA PHE A 40 4.45 17.10 4.62
C PHE A 40 4.40 18.47 3.92
N ASP A 41 5.33 19.38 4.24
CA ASP A 41 5.50 20.68 3.60
C ASP A 41 5.89 20.59 2.12
N LYS A 42 6.53 19.49 1.71
CA LYS A 42 6.92 19.26 0.31
C LYS A 42 5.78 18.78 -0.58
N LEU A 43 4.60 18.51 -0.01
CA LEU A 43 3.44 18.08 -0.79
C LEU A 43 2.78 19.27 -1.48
N ASN A 44 2.42 19.07 -2.76
CA ASN A 44 1.68 20.06 -3.54
C ASN A 44 0.30 20.30 -2.93
N ILE A 45 -0.11 21.57 -2.85
CA ILE A 45 -1.37 22.00 -2.25
C ILE A 45 -2.42 22.13 -3.34
N ARG A 46 -3.50 21.32 -3.27
CA ARG A 46 -4.67 21.50 -4.14
C ARG A 46 -5.70 22.43 -3.53
N THR A 47 -5.93 22.30 -2.22
CA THR A 47 -6.84 23.16 -1.47
C THR A 47 -6.27 23.40 -0.07
N ALA A 48 -6.13 24.67 0.32
CA ALA A 48 -5.68 25.02 1.66
C ALA A 48 -6.81 24.91 2.71
N HIS A 49 -8.05 25.13 2.29
CA HIS A 49 -9.22 25.15 3.15
C HIS A 49 -9.88 23.78 3.30
N TYR A 50 -10.03 23.33 4.54
CA TYR A 50 -10.85 22.19 4.91
C TYR A 50 -11.34 22.36 6.35
N THR A 51 -12.44 21.69 6.69
CA THR A 51 -12.96 21.66 8.06
C THR A 51 -12.42 20.39 8.75
N PRO A 52 -11.47 20.50 9.69
CA PRO A 52 -10.96 19.35 10.41
C PRO A 52 -12.07 18.73 11.25
N LEU A 53 -12.08 17.40 11.32
CA LEU A 53 -13.01 16.66 12.16
C LEU A 53 -12.29 16.09 13.40
N PRO A 54 -12.93 16.07 14.58
CA PRO A 54 -12.32 15.57 15.81
C PRO A 54 -12.15 14.04 15.85
N HIS A 55 -12.50 13.31 14.78
CA HIS A 55 -12.49 11.85 14.72
C HIS A 55 -11.18 11.28 14.16
N GLY A 56 -10.77 10.08 14.58
CA GLY A 56 -9.47 9.51 14.22
C GLY A 56 -8.32 10.09 15.04
N SER A 57 -7.15 9.48 14.95
CA SER A 57 -5.97 9.89 15.74
C SER A 57 -4.68 9.69 14.96
N ASN A 58 -3.70 10.55 15.21
CA ASN A 58 -2.35 10.35 14.67
C ASN A 58 -1.84 8.94 15.05
N PRO A 59 -1.21 8.19 14.13
CA PRO A 59 -0.81 6.80 14.38
C PRO A 59 -0.01 6.58 15.68
N LEU A 60 0.87 7.51 16.05
CA LEU A 60 1.68 7.40 17.28
C LEU A 60 0.92 7.79 18.55
N LYS A 61 -0.17 8.55 18.42
CA LYS A 61 -1.03 9.02 19.52
C LYS A 61 -2.33 8.23 19.65
N ARG A 62 -2.43 7.06 19.01
CA ARG A 62 -3.56 6.14 19.22
C ARG A 62 -3.56 5.63 20.67
N ASN A 63 -4.76 5.40 21.22
CA ASN A 63 -4.88 4.64 22.46
C ASN A 63 -4.23 3.26 22.27
N ILE A 64 -3.76 2.63 23.34
CA ILE A 64 -2.94 1.42 23.24
C ILE A 64 -3.67 0.27 22.53
N HIS A 65 -4.96 0.14 22.79
CA HIS A 65 -5.78 -0.91 22.19
C HIS A 65 -5.87 -0.75 20.67
N ASP A 66 -6.23 0.43 20.18
CA ASP A 66 -6.29 0.74 18.74
C ASP A 66 -4.90 0.72 18.09
N TYR A 67 -3.86 1.08 18.84
CA TYR A 67 -2.47 1.01 18.41
C TYR A 67 -2.06 -0.44 18.13
N VAL A 68 -2.31 -1.36 19.06
CA VAL A 68 -2.08 -2.81 18.88
C VAL A 68 -2.90 -3.35 17.71
N ARG A 69 -4.19 -3.00 17.62
CA ARG A 69 -5.09 -3.45 16.54
C ARG A 69 -4.72 -2.93 15.15
N THR A 70 -3.95 -1.84 15.07
CA THR A 70 -3.41 -1.29 13.81
C THR A 70 -1.92 -1.55 13.67
N GLY A 71 -1.39 -2.43 14.49
CA GLY A 71 0.03 -2.66 14.61
C GLY A 71 0.56 -3.77 13.70
N PHE A 72 1.87 -3.76 13.50
CA PHE A 72 2.63 -4.92 13.08
C PHE A 72 3.89 -5.03 13.94
N ILE A 73 4.44 -6.24 13.97
CA ILE A 73 5.67 -6.57 14.68
C ILE A 73 6.69 -6.99 13.63
N ASN A 74 7.89 -6.42 13.70
CA ASN A 74 9.02 -6.91 12.94
C ASN A 74 9.75 -7.98 13.75
N LEU A 75 9.33 -9.24 13.61
CA LEU A 75 9.77 -10.32 14.49
C LEU A 75 11.05 -10.98 13.96
N ASP A 76 12.02 -11.23 14.83
CA ASP A 76 13.05 -12.24 14.61
C ASP A 76 12.45 -13.63 14.88
N LYS A 77 12.06 -14.32 13.81
CA LYS A 77 11.50 -15.66 13.93
C LYS A 77 12.60 -16.59 14.45
N PRO A 78 12.37 -17.34 15.53
CA PRO A 78 13.34 -18.35 15.97
C PRO A 78 13.41 -19.54 15.00
N ALA A 79 14.53 -20.26 15.04
CA ALA A 79 14.69 -21.51 14.32
C ALA A 79 13.82 -22.60 14.96
N ASN A 80 13.32 -23.51 14.13
CA ASN A 80 12.49 -24.69 14.42
C ASN A 80 10.96 -24.53 14.29
N PRO A 81 10.26 -23.60 14.96
CA PRO A 81 8.81 -23.51 14.78
C PRO A 81 8.49 -22.99 13.39
N SER A 82 7.36 -23.45 12.83
CA SER A 82 6.85 -22.90 11.59
C SER A 82 6.37 -21.45 11.78
N SER A 83 6.36 -20.65 10.70
CA SER A 83 5.80 -19.29 10.79
C SER A 83 4.36 -19.25 11.29
N HIS A 84 3.56 -20.29 11.00
CA HIS A 84 2.17 -20.36 11.43
C HIS A 84 2.05 -20.56 12.95
N GLU A 85 2.89 -21.41 13.54
CA GLU A 85 2.94 -21.62 15.00
C GLU A 85 3.36 -20.34 15.73
N VAL A 86 4.42 -19.68 15.24
CA VAL A 86 4.91 -18.42 15.81
C VAL A 86 3.82 -17.35 15.81
N VAL A 87 3.11 -17.19 14.68
CA VAL A 87 2.02 -16.22 14.55
C VAL A 87 0.81 -16.57 15.43
N ALA A 88 0.56 -17.87 15.66
CA ALA A 88 -0.47 -18.34 16.58
C ALA A 88 -0.11 -18.04 18.05
N TRP A 89 1.16 -18.18 18.43
CA TRP A 89 1.65 -17.80 19.76
C TRP A 89 1.52 -16.30 19.99
N ILE A 90 1.91 -15.46 19.02
CA ILE A 90 1.73 -14.00 19.12
C ILE A 90 0.26 -13.64 19.29
N LYS A 91 -0.63 -14.27 18.51
CA LYS A 91 -2.09 -14.07 18.65
C LYS A 91 -2.55 -14.37 20.07
N ARG A 92 -2.07 -15.46 20.68
CA ARG A 92 -2.42 -15.85 22.04
C ARG A 92 -1.85 -14.90 23.09
N ILE A 93 -0.59 -14.48 22.94
CA ILE A 93 0.08 -13.54 23.85
C ILE A 93 -0.68 -12.21 23.87
N LEU A 94 -0.92 -11.60 22.70
CA LEU A 94 -1.56 -10.30 22.59
C LEU A 94 -3.09 -10.34 22.81
N ARG A 95 -3.69 -11.55 22.90
CA ARG A 95 -5.14 -11.77 23.03
C ARG A 95 -5.96 -11.07 21.94
N VAL A 96 -5.48 -11.15 20.71
CA VAL A 96 -6.10 -10.53 19.53
C VAL A 96 -6.85 -11.56 18.68
N GLU A 97 -7.80 -11.09 17.88
CA GLU A 97 -8.66 -12.00 17.10
C GLU A 97 -7.95 -12.56 15.86
N LYS A 98 -7.09 -11.75 15.24
CA LYS A 98 -6.51 -12.07 13.94
C LYS A 98 -5.07 -11.60 13.84
N THR A 99 -4.22 -12.47 13.33
CA THR A 99 -2.84 -12.17 12.96
C THR A 99 -2.55 -12.74 11.57
N GLY A 100 -1.52 -12.22 10.91
CA GLY A 100 -1.04 -12.72 9.62
C GLY A 100 0.39 -12.29 9.38
N HIS A 101 1.09 -12.91 8.43
CA HIS A 101 2.53 -12.69 8.25
C HIS A 101 2.93 -12.44 6.79
N SER A 102 4.07 -11.76 6.62
CA SER A 102 4.63 -11.31 5.33
C SER A 102 5.19 -12.39 4.41
N GLY A 103 5.06 -13.67 4.77
CA GLY A 103 5.59 -14.79 4.01
C GLY A 103 5.99 -15.95 4.91
N THR A 104 5.86 -17.18 4.42
CA THR A 104 6.24 -18.36 5.20
C THR A 104 7.75 -18.53 5.13
N LEU A 105 8.42 -18.44 6.28
CA LEU A 105 9.79 -18.88 6.43
C LEU A 105 9.76 -20.36 6.80
N ASP A 106 10.67 -21.13 6.20
CA ASP A 106 10.80 -22.55 6.54
C ASP A 106 11.16 -22.70 8.04
N PRO A 107 10.82 -23.84 8.66
CA PRO A 107 11.06 -24.07 10.09
C PRO A 107 12.45 -23.67 10.57
N LYS A 108 13.50 -24.04 9.82
CA LYS A 108 14.90 -23.77 10.16
C LYS A 108 15.39 -22.35 9.85
N VAL A 109 14.59 -21.56 9.14
CA VAL A 109 14.95 -20.19 8.75
C VAL A 109 14.60 -19.23 9.89
N THR A 110 15.56 -18.39 10.25
CA THR A 110 15.41 -17.30 11.25
C THR A 110 15.24 -15.95 10.57
N GLY A 111 15.07 -14.88 11.36
CA GLY A 111 15.11 -13.51 10.88
C GLY A 111 13.74 -12.91 10.64
N CYS A 112 13.71 -11.87 9.81
CA CYS A 112 12.58 -10.96 9.63
C CYS A 112 11.28 -11.66 9.19
N LEU A 113 10.32 -11.69 10.10
CA LEU A 113 8.95 -12.08 9.86
C LEU A 113 8.02 -10.95 10.32
N ILE A 114 7.60 -10.10 9.39
CA ILE A 114 6.58 -9.08 9.70
C ILE A 114 5.27 -9.79 10.05
N VAL A 115 4.80 -9.63 11.28
CA VAL A 115 3.53 -10.13 11.80
C VAL A 115 2.56 -8.97 11.93
N CYS A 116 1.56 -8.93 11.08
CA CYS A 116 0.47 -7.96 11.12
C CYS A 116 -0.60 -8.38 12.12
N VAL A 117 -1.07 -7.43 12.92
CA VAL A 117 -2.13 -7.62 13.92
C VAL A 117 -3.44 -7.02 13.41
N GLU A 118 -4.54 -7.74 13.59
CA GLU A 118 -5.92 -7.37 13.26
C GLU A 118 -6.07 -6.57 11.95
N ARG A 119 -6.24 -5.24 12.02
CA ARG A 119 -6.48 -4.38 10.86
C ARG A 119 -5.30 -4.38 9.90
N ALA A 120 -4.08 -4.46 10.41
CA ALA A 120 -2.87 -4.52 9.61
C ALA A 120 -2.80 -5.80 8.74
N THR A 121 -3.58 -6.85 9.07
CA THR A 121 -3.63 -8.08 8.25
C THR A 121 -4.11 -7.82 6.82
N ARG A 122 -4.76 -6.67 6.58
CA ARG A 122 -5.16 -6.22 5.23
C ARG A 122 -3.97 -5.97 4.30
N LEU A 123 -2.78 -5.69 4.86
CA LEU A 123 -1.53 -5.44 4.14
C LEU A 123 -0.69 -6.71 3.91
N VAL A 124 -1.06 -7.85 4.50
CA VAL A 124 -0.26 -9.09 4.39
C VAL A 124 0.02 -9.48 2.94
N LYS A 125 -0.97 -9.34 2.04
CA LYS A 125 -0.81 -9.67 0.62
C LYS A 125 0.26 -8.82 -0.08
N SER A 126 0.36 -7.52 0.26
CA SER A 126 1.42 -6.67 -0.32
C SER A 126 2.79 -7.04 0.25
N GLN A 127 2.86 -7.35 1.55
CA GLN A 127 4.10 -7.78 2.21
C GLN A 127 4.62 -9.15 1.72
N GLN A 128 3.71 -10.06 1.34
CA GLN A 128 4.06 -11.35 0.72
C GLN A 128 4.64 -11.20 -0.69
N SER A 129 4.26 -10.15 -1.40
CA SER A 129 4.71 -9.88 -2.76
C SER A 129 5.94 -8.96 -2.81
N ALA A 130 6.32 -8.37 -1.66
CA ALA A 130 7.46 -7.49 -1.56
C ALA A 130 8.77 -8.27 -1.77
N GLY A 131 9.80 -7.56 -2.27
CA GLY A 131 11.16 -8.09 -2.38
C GLY A 131 11.67 -8.58 -1.03
N LYS A 132 12.49 -9.64 -1.06
CA LYS A 132 13.05 -10.24 0.14
C LYS A 132 14.54 -10.44 -0.06
N GLU A 133 15.27 -10.22 1.02
CA GLU A 133 16.71 -10.38 1.09
C GLU A 133 17.01 -11.50 2.08
N TYR A 134 18.02 -12.28 1.78
CA TYR A 134 18.42 -13.45 2.56
C TYR A 134 19.91 -13.47 2.72
N VAL A 135 20.37 -14.01 3.85
CA VAL A 135 21.73 -14.51 4.04
C VAL A 135 21.63 -16.02 4.18
N GLY A 136 22.23 -16.73 3.22
CA GLY A 136 22.24 -18.19 3.16
C GLY A 136 23.63 -18.75 3.34
N ILE A 137 23.69 -19.96 3.90
CA ILE A 137 24.89 -20.79 3.90
C ILE A 137 24.67 -21.95 2.95
N VAL A 138 25.49 -22.06 1.91
CA VAL A 138 25.49 -23.19 0.97
C VAL A 138 26.62 -24.14 1.35
N ARG A 139 26.30 -25.43 1.48
CA ARG A 139 27.30 -26.49 1.69
C ARG A 139 27.58 -27.19 0.37
N LEU A 140 28.82 -27.11 -0.10
CA LEU A 140 29.25 -27.81 -1.31
C LEU A 140 29.54 -29.28 -1.01
N HIS A 141 29.25 -30.16 -1.97
CA HIS A 141 29.50 -31.59 -1.81
C HIS A 141 31.00 -31.90 -1.84
N ASN A 142 31.78 -31.16 -2.65
CA ASN A 142 33.23 -31.28 -2.76
C ASN A 142 33.89 -29.91 -2.60
N ALA A 143 35.18 -29.91 -2.25
CA ALA A 143 35.98 -28.68 -2.25
C ALA A 143 36.18 -28.16 -3.68
N LEU A 144 36.21 -26.85 -3.83
CA LEU A 144 36.54 -26.20 -5.09
C LEU A 144 38.04 -25.98 -5.20
N GLU A 145 38.56 -26.09 -6.42
CA GLU A 145 39.96 -25.78 -6.72
C GLU A 145 40.25 -24.28 -6.64
N ASN A 146 39.25 -23.44 -6.94
CA ASN A 146 39.39 -22.00 -6.96
C ASN A 146 38.09 -21.31 -6.50
N GLU A 147 38.20 -20.43 -5.50
CA GLU A 147 37.09 -19.63 -4.96
C GLU A 147 36.42 -18.75 -6.04
N HIS A 148 37.17 -18.26 -7.03
CA HIS A 148 36.61 -17.47 -8.13
C HIS A 148 35.61 -18.25 -9.00
N GLN A 149 35.63 -19.59 -8.97
CA GLN A 149 34.62 -20.39 -9.68
C GLN A 149 33.25 -20.21 -9.02
N LEU A 150 33.21 -20.12 -7.69
CA LEU A 150 31.99 -19.92 -6.93
C LEU A 150 31.39 -18.53 -7.17
N ALA A 151 32.22 -17.49 -7.14
CA ALA A 151 31.78 -16.12 -7.41
C ALA A 151 31.15 -16.00 -8.80
N ARG A 152 31.80 -16.58 -9.83
CA ARG A 152 31.28 -16.64 -11.20
C ARG A 152 29.98 -17.45 -11.29
N ALA A 153 29.89 -18.59 -10.62
CA ALA A 153 28.67 -19.40 -10.61
C ALA A 153 27.49 -18.66 -9.94
N LEU A 154 27.76 -17.91 -8.88
CA LEU A 154 26.76 -17.10 -8.19
C LEU A 154 26.27 -15.96 -9.10
N GLU A 155 27.17 -15.30 -9.82
CA GLU A 155 26.83 -14.25 -10.79
C GLU A 155 25.97 -14.79 -11.94
N CYS A 156 26.25 -15.99 -12.46
CA CYS A 156 25.40 -16.68 -13.43
C CYS A 156 23.98 -16.98 -12.93
N LEU A 157 23.76 -16.98 -11.61
CA LEU A 157 22.45 -17.16 -10.98
C LEU A 157 21.78 -15.82 -10.64
N THR A 158 22.22 -14.71 -11.23
CA THR A 158 21.51 -13.42 -11.16
C THR A 158 20.58 -13.21 -12.35
N GLY A 159 19.55 -12.37 -12.18
CA GLY A 159 18.55 -12.13 -13.21
C GLY A 159 17.40 -13.14 -13.19
N ALA A 160 16.72 -13.29 -14.33
CA ALA A 160 15.50 -14.08 -14.45
C ALA A 160 15.80 -15.58 -14.58
N LEU A 161 15.54 -16.33 -13.52
CA LEU A 161 15.83 -17.76 -13.42
C LEU A 161 14.57 -18.63 -13.48
N PHE A 162 14.72 -19.80 -14.10
CA PHE A 162 13.73 -20.86 -13.99
C PHE A 162 13.87 -21.58 -12.64
N GLN A 163 12.77 -21.63 -11.89
CA GLN A 163 12.69 -22.33 -10.63
C GLN A 163 11.48 -23.26 -10.63
N ARG A 164 11.64 -24.41 -9.99
CA ARG A 164 10.52 -25.31 -9.67
C ARG A 164 10.43 -25.42 -8.15
N PRO A 165 9.25 -25.24 -7.55
CA PRO A 165 9.08 -25.46 -6.13
C PRO A 165 9.59 -26.85 -5.69
N PRO A 166 10.14 -26.97 -4.47
CA PRO A 166 10.58 -28.25 -3.91
C PRO A 166 9.39 -29.19 -3.65
N LEU A 167 9.67 -30.42 -3.22
CA LEU A 167 8.64 -31.41 -2.89
C LEU A 167 7.72 -30.94 -1.76
N ILE A 168 8.29 -30.33 -0.73
CA ILE A 168 7.56 -29.77 0.40
C ILE A 168 7.40 -28.27 0.14
N ALA A 169 6.24 -27.87 -0.36
CA ALA A 169 5.93 -26.47 -0.64
C ALA A 169 4.43 -26.21 -0.47
N ALA A 170 4.07 -24.99 -0.05
CA ALA A 170 2.67 -24.56 0.06
C ALA A 170 2.01 -24.19 -1.29
N VAL A 171 2.76 -24.26 -2.39
CA VAL A 171 2.33 -23.83 -3.72
C VAL A 171 2.47 -24.97 -4.74
N LYS A 172 1.60 -24.96 -5.76
CA LYS A 172 1.62 -25.96 -6.83
C LYS A 172 2.99 -26.04 -7.49
N ARG A 173 3.51 -27.27 -7.62
CA ARG A 173 4.84 -27.55 -8.16
C ARG A 173 4.89 -27.45 -9.68
N GLN A 174 4.93 -26.22 -10.19
CA GLN A 174 5.06 -25.88 -11.61
C GLN A 174 6.33 -25.07 -11.87
N LEU A 175 6.89 -25.17 -13.07
CA LEU A 175 8.01 -24.33 -13.50
C LEU A 175 7.57 -22.87 -13.53
N ARG A 176 8.39 -21.97 -12.99
CA ARG A 176 8.10 -20.54 -12.91
C ARG A 176 9.38 -19.74 -13.00
N VAL A 177 9.25 -18.50 -13.45
CA VAL A 177 10.37 -17.55 -13.48
C VAL A 177 10.40 -16.75 -12.18
N ARG A 178 11.58 -16.60 -11.61
CA ARG A 178 11.87 -15.73 -10.46
C ARG A 178 13.18 -15.00 -10.69
N THR A 179 13.22 -13.74 -10.26
CA THR A 179 14.37 -12.88 -10.49
C THR A 179 15.19 -12.79 -9.20
N ILE A 180 16.49 -13.04 -9.30
CA ILE A 180 17.46 -12.65 -8.27
C ILE A 180 18.02 -11.29 -8.70
N TYR A 181 17.72 -10.24 -7.94
CA TYR A 181 18.10 -8.87 -8.31
C TYR A 181 19.60 -8.63 -8.13
N GLU A 182 20.15 -9.10 -7.02
CA GLU A 182 21.55 -9.00 -6.67
C GLU A 182 21.94 -10.20 -5.80
N SER A 183 23.19 -10.64 -5.91
CA SER A 183 23.78 -11.65 -5.02
C SER A 183 25.22 -11.28 -4.72
N LYS A 184 25.60 -11.37 -3.45
CA LYS A 184 26.96 -11.09 -3.00
C LYS A 184 27.53 -12.28 -2.26
N LEU A 185 28.72 -12.72 -2.65
CA LEU A 185 29.53 -13.67 -1.88
C LEU A 185 30.15 -12.91 -0.70
N ILE A 186 29.91 -13.39 0.53
CA ILE A 186 30.43 -12.76 1.76
C ILE A 186 31.70 -13.47 2.20
N GLU A 187 31.64 -14.80 2.31
CA GLU A 187 32.74 -15.61 2.85
C GLU A 187 32.70 -17.01 2.25
N TYR A 188 33.88 -17.59 2.03
CA TYR A 188 34.06 -18.98 1.62
C TYR A 188 35.05 -19.67 2.56
N ASP A 189 34.60 -20.74 3.21
CA ASP A 189 35.43 -21.61 4.04
C ASP A 189 35.70 -22.91 3.27
N ALA A 190 36.96 -23.09 2.86
CA ALA A 190 37.42 -24.24 2.10
C ALA A 190 37.45 -25.55 2.92
N GLU A 191 37.75 -25.48 4.22
CA GLU A 191 37.83 -26.65 5.10
C GLU A 191 36.43 -27.20 5.39
N ARG A 192 35.47 -26.29 5.64
CA ARG A 192 34.08 -26.65 5.96
C ARG A 192 33.20 -26.79 4.72
N ARG A 193 33.67 -26.39 3.54
CA ARG A 193 32.91 -26.32 2.28
C ARG A 193 31.64 -25.48 2.42
N LEU A 194 31.71 -24.40 3.21
CA LEU A 194 30.58 -23.52 3.51
C LEU A 194 30.75 -22.17 2.80
N VAL A 195 29.67 -21.71 2.19
CA VAL A 195 29.59 -20.45 1.46
C VAL A 195 28.56 -19.58 2.14
N ARG A 196 28.93 -18.39 2.60
CA ARG A 196 27.97 -17.38 3.07
C ARG A 196 27.69 -16.39 1.96
N SER A 197 26.42 -16.22 1.58
CA SER A 197 26.00 -15.26 0.56
C SER A 197 24.70 -14.57 0.96
N GLY A 198 24.58 -13.26 0.70
CA GLY A 198 23.33 -12.53 0.98
C GLY A 198 23.40 -11.01 1.05
N VAL A 199 22.24 -10.41 1.26
CA VAL A 199 22.04 -8.96 1.50
C VAL A 199 21.37 -8.76 2.86
N MET A 200 21.80 -7.75 3.63
CA MET A 200 21.44 -7.54 5.03
C MET A 200 20.26 -6.56 5.22
N GLY A 201 19.18 -7.02 5.84
CA GLY A 201 18.02 -6.19 6.18
C GLY A 201 17.47 -6.45 7.59
N GLU A 202 18.25 -6.21 8.64
CA GLU A 202 17.84 -6.37 10.06
C GLU A 202 17.76 -5.05 10.84
N LYS A 203 18.00 -3.92 10.17
CA LYS A 203 18.28 -2.63 10.83
C LYS A 203 17.03 -1.92 11.39
N ASP A 204 15.84 -2.44 11.13
CA ASP A 204 14.57 -1.77 11.48
C ASP A 204 13.87 -2.39 12.70
N ASN A 205 14.45 -2.23 13.90
CA ASN A 205 13.86 -2.61 15.19
C ASN A 205 13.24 -4.01 15.17
N LEU A 206 14.12 -4.99 14.91
CA LEU A 206 13.81 -6.40 14.99
C LEU A 206 13.64 -6.80 16.47
N VAL A 207 12.57 -7.52 16.78
CA VAL A 207 12.23 -7.93 18.15
C VAL A 207 12.03 -9.43 18.24
N THR A 208 12.33 -10.01 19.38
CA THR A 208 12.18 -11.45 19.61
C THR A 208 10.79 -11.80 20.17
N MET A 209 10.47 -13.09 20.19
CA MET A 209 9.26 -13.58 20.86
C MET A 209 9.25 -13.28 22.36
N HIS A 210 10.42 -13.24 23.00
CA HIS A 210 10.56 -12.90 24.42
C HIS A 210 10.17 -11.45 24.67
N ASP A 211 10.64 -10.52 23.82
CA ASP A 211 10.25 -9.11 23.92
C ASP A 211 8.74 -8.90 23.82
N VAL A 212 8.06 -9.66 22.93
CA VAL A 212 6.60 -9.58 22.78
C VAL A 212 5.88 -10.08 24.03
N LEU A 213 6.37 -11.17 24.63
CA LEU A 213 5.81 -11.71 25.86
C LEU A 213 6.01 -10.75 27.04
N ASP A 214 7.22 -10.25 27.20
CA ASP A 214 7.60 -9.35 28.29
C ASP A 214 6.87 -8.02 28.19
N ALA A 215 6.72 -7.47 26.97
CA ALA A 215 5.95 -6.26 26.75
C ALA A 215 4.47 -6.42 27.12
N GLN A 216 3.87 -7.57 26.80
CA GLN A 216 2.49 -7.85 27.19
C GLN A 216 2.37 -8.05 28.71
N TRP A 217 3.33 -8.74 29.33
CA TRP A 217 3.35 -8.95 30.77
C TRP A 217 3.48 -7.63 31.54
N GLN A 218 4.37 -6.75 31.09
CA GLN A 218 4.58 -5.40 31.65
C GLN A 218 3.30 -4.56 31.56
N PHE A 219 2.60 -4.60 30.43
CA PHE A 219 1.32 -3.91 30.28
C PHE A 219 0.24 -4.49 31.21
N ASP A 220 0.21 -5.81 31.38
CA ASP A 220 -0.81 -6.46 32.20
C ASP A 220 -0.66 -6.14 33.69
N HIS A 221 0.57 -6.18 34.22
CA HIS A 221 0.87 -6.01 35.64
C HIS A 221 1.08 -4.55 36.03
N ASN A 222 1.84 -3.80 35.22
CA ASN A 222 2.28 -2.46 35.57
C ASN A 222 1.51 -1.35 34.83
N LYS A 223 0.63 -1.72 33.88
CA LYS A 223 -0.09 -0.79 33.00
C LYS A 223 0.82 0.16 32.21
N ASP A 224 2.08 -0.23 32.04
CA ASP A 224 3.08 0.51 31.30
C ASP A 224 3.02 0.12 29.82
N GLU A 225 2.67 1.10 28.98
CA GLU A 225 2.50 0.92 27.53
C GLU A 225 3.82 1.07 26.74
N THR A 226 4.88 1.58 27.38
CA THR A 226 6.10 1.99 26.67
C THR A 226 6.76 0.84 25.94
N TYR A 227 6.84 -0.33 26.59
CA TYR A 227 7.45 -1.52 26.00
C TYR A 227 6.59 -2.05 24.84
N LEU A 228 5.27 -2.08 25.00
CA LEU A 228 4.36 -2.54 23.94
C LEU A 228 4.43 -1.61 22.71
N ARG A 229 4.59 -0.30 22.91
CA ARG A 229 4.80 0.69 21.85
C ARG A 229 6.19 0.60 21.19
N ARG A 230 7.19 0.02 21.87
CA ARG A 230 8.52 -0.27 21.30
C ARG A 230 8.47 -1.51 20.40
N VAL A 231 7.72 -2.53 20.81
CA VAL A 231 7.61 -3.82 20.11
C VAL A 231 6.72 -3.73 18.88
N ILE A 232 5.62 -2.99 18.98
CA ILE A 232 4.61 -2.87 17.94
C ILE A 232 4.76 -1.52 17.22
N TYR A 233 4.80 -1.54 15.89
CA TYR A 233 4.74 -0.34 15.07
C TYR A 233 3.37 -0.16 14.42
N PRO A 234 2.93 1.09 14.18
CA PRO A 234 1.73 1.33 13.42
C PRO A 234 1.92 0.91 11.96
N LEU A 235 0.88 0.32 11.35
CA LEU A 235 0.87 -0.16 9.96
C LEU A 235 1.33 0.86 8.93
N GLU A 236 1.21 2.16 9.24
CA GLU A 236 1.67 3.26 8.40
C GLU A 236 3.16 3.18 8.08
N LYS A 237 3.98 2.59 8.97
CA LYS A 237 5.42 2.41 8.72
C LYS A 237 5.71 1.53 7.49
N LEU A 238 4.81 0.58 7.18
CA LEU A 238 4.93 -0.28 5.99
C LEU A 238 4.63 0.44 4.67
N LEU A 239 4.12 1.68 4.72
CA LEU A 239 3.63 2.42 3.56
C LEU A 239 4.50 3.67 3.25
N ILE A 240 5.59 3.88 3.99
CA ILE A 240 6.46 5.07 3.85
C ILE A 240 7.08 5.20 2.45
N SER A 241 7.31 4.08 1.76
CA SER A 241 7.87 4.07 0.41
C SER A 241 6.88 4.50 -0.69
N HIS A 242 5.58 4.58 -0.39
CA HIS A 242 4.56 4.92 -1.38
C HIS A 242 4.36 6.43 -1.45
N LYS A 243 4.08 6.93 -2.65
CA LYS A 243 3.67 8.34 -2.84
C LYS A 243 2.31 8.59 -2.21
N ARG A 244 2.12 9.79 -1.67
CA ARG A 244 1.01 10.12 -0.79
C ARG A 244 0.00 11.03 -1.46
N ILE A 245 -1.28 10.79 -1.18
CA ILE A 245 -2.38 11.74 -1.42
C ILE A 245 -3.11 11.97 -0.11
N VAL A 246 -3.23 13.22 0.30
CA VAL A 246 -3.91 13.63 1.53
C VAL A 246 -5.35 14.00 1.19
N MET A 247 -6.30 13.38 1.88
CA MET A 247 -7.73 13.62 1.67
C MET A 247 -8.30 14.55 2.72
N LYS A 248 -9.33 15.31 2.34
CA LYS A 248 -10.21 16.04 3.25
C LYS A 248 -10.95 15.05 4.16
N ASP A 249 -11.04 15.38 5.44
CA ASP A 249 -11.71 14.58 6.46
C ASP A 249 -13.16 14.20 6.08
N SER A 250 -13.87 15.07 5.37
CA SER A 250 -15.25 14.83 4.91
C SER A 250 -15.39 13.72 3.85
N ALA A 251 -14.32 13.42 3.12
CA ALA A 251 -14.29 12.40 2.07
C ALA A 251 -13.82 11.03 2.59
N VAL A 252 -13.21 10.98 3.78
CA VAL A 252 -12.56 9.77 4.32
C VAL A 252 -13.54 8.61 4.43
N ASN A 253 -14.72 8.82 5.04
CA ASN A 253 -15.66 7.72 5.24
C ASN A 253 -16.18 7.16 3.90
N ALA A 254 -16.44 8.01 2.91
CA ALA A 254 -16.86 7.54 1.59
C ALA A 254 -15.83 6.58 0.96
N ILE A 255 -14.54 6.89 1.11
CA ILE A 255 -13.43 6.03 0.66
C ILE A 255 -13.41 4.71 1.44
N CYS A 256 -13.67 4.72 2.76
CA CYS A 256 -13.78 3.50 3.56
C CYS A 256 -14.91 2.56 3.10
N TYR A 257 -15.97 3.12 2.50
CA TYR A 257 -17.05 2.37 1.86
C TYR A 257 -16.74 1.93 0.42
N GLY A 258 -15.58 2.31 -0.13
CA GLY A 258 -15.13 1.93 -1.47
C GLY A 258 -15.51 2.94 -2.56
N ALA A 259 -15.93 4.16 -2.22
CA ALA A 259 -16.17 5.21 -3.20
C ALA A 259 -14.88 5.58 -3.95
N LYS A 260 -15.01 5.99 -5.21
CA LYS A 260 -13.87 6.44 -6.02
C LYS A 260 -13.23 7.69 -5.38
N ILE A 261 -11.91 7.82 -5.53
CA ILE A 261 -11.18 8.98 -5.00
C ILE A 261 -11.32 10.13 -6.00
N MET A 262 -12.21 11.06 -5.69
CA MET A 262 -12.53 12.19 -6.56
C MET A 262 -11.66 13.40 -6.22
N LEU A 263 -11.32 14.19 -7.24
CA LEU A 263 -10.47 15.37 -7.11
C LEU A 263 -10.93 16.41 -6.06
N PRO A 264 -12.24 16.71 -5.90
CA PRO A 264 -12.69 17.66 -4.87
C PRO A 264 -12.36 17.25 -3.42
N GLY A 265 -12.12 15.95 -3.19
CA GLY A 265 -11.73 15.41 -1.89
C GLY A 265 -10.23 15.51 -1.60
N VAL A 266 -9.39 15.79 -2.60
CA VAL A 266 -7.94 15.89 -2.44
C VAL A 266 -7.56 17.22 -1.79
N LEU A 267 -6.71 17.16 -0.77
CA LEU A 267 -6.17 18.33 -0.08
C LEU A 267 -4.74 18.63 -0.56
N ARG A 268 -3.88 17.62 -0.51
CA ARG A 268 -2.47 17.67 -0.92
C ARG A 268 -2.08 16.39 -1.65
N TYR A 269 -1.05 16.45 -2.49
CA TYR A 269 -0.56 15.31 -3.25
C TYR A 269 0.95 15.40 -3.44
N GLU A 270 1.60 14.25 -3.58
CA GLU A 270 3.04 14.17 -3.79
C GLU A 270 3.43 14.50 -5.24
N ASP A 271 4.68 14.91 -5.42
CA ASP A 271 5.23 15.19 -6.74
C ASP A 271 5.64 13.90 -7.48
N GLY A 272 5.66 13.98 -8.82
CA GLY A 272 6.05 12.91 -9.72
C GLY A 272 5.13 11.68 -9.72
N ILE A 273 3.88 11.76 -9.26
CA ILE A 273 2.91 10.66 -9.36
C ILE A 273 2.64 10.36 -10.84
N GLU A 274 2.85 9.12 -11.23
CA GLU A 274 2.60 8.61 -12.58
C GLU A 274 1.33 7.76 -12.65
N VAL A 275 0.74 7.65 -13.85
CA VAL A 275 -0.44 6.79 -14.07
C VAL A 275 -0.06 5.33 -13.80
N ASN A 276 -0.98 4.57 -13.20
CA ASN A 276 -0.80 3.19 -12.76
C ASN A 276 0.22 2.96 -11.64
N GLN A 277 0.74 4.04 -11.03
CA GLN A 277 1.59 3.92 -9.86
C GLN A 277 0.78 3.56 -8.60
N ASP A 278 1.32 2.66 -7.77
CA ASP A 278 0.77 2.38 -6.45
C ASP A 278 1.04 3.57 -5.50
N ILE A 279 -0.01 4.07 -4.88
CA ILE A 279 0.01 5.22 -3.96
C ILE A 279 -0.71 4.88 -2.65
N VAL A 280 -0.42 5.66 -1.60
CA VAL A 280 -1.12 5.61 -0.33
C VAL A 280 -1.98 6.85 -0.15
N VAL A 281 -3.22 6.65 0.28
CA VAL A 281 -4.15 7.73 0.57
C VAL A 281 -4.26 7.88 2.08
N ILE A 282 -3.98 9.09 2.58
CA ILE A 282 -3.86 9.38 4.01
C ILE A 282 -4.81 10.48 4.47
N THR A 283 -5.10 10.50 5.77
CA THR A 283 -5.78 11.64 6.42
C THR A 283 -4.79 12.77 6.69
N THR A 284 -5.32 13.93 7.07
CA THR A 284 -4.54 15.07 7.58
C THR A 284 -3.76 14.73 8.86
N LYS A 285 -4.16 13.67 9.57
CA LYS A 285 -3.51 13.17 10.80
C LYS A 285 -2.44 12.12 10.52
N GLY A 286 -2.24 11.76 9.25
CA GLY A 286 -1.24 10.77 8.84
C GLY A 286 -1.71 9.32 8.91
N GLU A 287 -3.00 9.06 9.04
CA GLU A 287 -3.56 7.71 9.08
C GLU A 287 -3.72 7.16 7.66
N ALA A 288 -3.39 5.89 7.44
CA ALA A 288 -3.58 5.26 6.15
C ALA A 288 -5.05 4.86 5.94
N ILE A 289 -5.71 5.50 4.96
CA ILE A 289 -7.10 5.20 4.60
C ILE A 289 -7.14 3.96 3.71
N CYS A 290 -6.39 4.00 2.60
CA CYS A 290 -6.33 2.92 1.63
C CYS A 290 -5.05 2.97 0.80
N THR A 291 -4.68 1.84 0.20
CA THR A 291 -3.76 1.82 -0.95
C THR A 291 -4.58 1.93 -2.23
N ALA A 292 -4.11 2.72 -3.19
CA ALA A 292 -4.78 2.96 -4.45
C ALA A 292 -3.79 2.96 -5.61
N VAL A 293 -4.31 2.85 -6.82
CA VAL A 293 -3.56 2.99 -8.08
C VAL A 293 -3.93 4.34 -8.68
N ALA A 294 -2.92 5.17 -8.96
CA ALA A 294 -3.12 6.49 -9.54
C ALA A 294 -3.68 6.39 -10.96
N LEU A 295 -4.72 7.18 -11.25
CA LEU A 295 -5.31 7.32 -12.59
C LEU A 295 -4.94 8.66 -13.25
N MET A 296 -4.41 9.60 -12.47
CA MET A 296 -3.97 10.91 -12.92
C MET A 296 -2.51 11.12 -12.54
N THR A 297 -1.76 11.83 -13.39
CA THR A 297 -0.41 12.30 -13.05
C THR A 297 -0.46 13.53 -12.17
N THR A 298 0.65 13.89 -11.53
CA THR A 298 0.77 15.13 -10.73
C THR A 298 0.36 16.38 -11.52
N ALA A 299 0.72 16.47 -12.81
CA ALA A 299 0.35 17.60 -13.67
C ALA A 299 -1.16 17.68 -13.94
N VAL A 300 -1.82 16.53 -14.11
CA VAL A 300 -3.26 16.43 -14.33
C VAL A 300 -4.03 16.77 -13.05
N ILE A 301 -3.55 16.32 -11.88
CA ILE A 301 -4.15 16.67 -10.57
C ILE A 301 -4.14 18.18 -10.33
N SER A 302 -3.09 18.87 -10.80
CA SER A 302 -2.94 20.32 -10.68
C SER A 302 -3.93 21.10 -11.56
N THR A 303 -4.12 20.65 -12.81
CA THR A 303 -4.83 21.40 -13.85
C THR A 303 -6.31 21.05 -14.00
N CYS A 304 -6.72 19.82 -13.69
CA CYS A 304 -8.11 19.42 -13.84
C CYS A 304 -9.01 20.00 -12.73
N ASP A 305 -10.26 20.28 -13.07
CA ASP A 305 -11.29 20.71 -12.11
C ASP A 305 -12.09 19.54 -11.52
N HIS A 306 -12.21 18.45 -12.28
CA HIS A 306 -13.01 17.29 -11.91
C HIS A 306 -12.38 16.00 -12.43
N GLY A 307 -12.74 14.88 -11.80
CA GLY A 307 -12.33 13.54 -12.23
C GLY A 307 -11.92 12.62 -11.09
N VAL A 308 -11.62 11.37 -11.47
CA VAL A 308 -11.18 10.32 -10.55
C VAL A 308 -9.67 10.31 -10.49
N VAL A 309 -9.11 10.60 -9.32
CA VAL A 309 -7.66 10.69 -9.09
C VAL A 309 -7.02 9.32 -9.00
N ALA A 310 -7.68 8.39 -8.30
CA ALA A 310 -7.15 7.07 -8.07
C ALA A 310 -8.25 6.01 -7.88
N LYS A 311 -7.92 4.78 -8.28
CA LYS A 311 -8.76 3.59 -8.06
C LYS A 311 -8.30 2.87 -6.80
N ILE A 312 -9.21 2.61 -5.87
CA ILE A 312 -8.89 1.89 -4.63
C ILE A 312 -8.45 0.46 -4.95
N LYS A 313 -7.29 0.07 -4.40
CA LYS A 313 -6.76 -1.30 -4.45
C LYS A 313 -7.15 -2.07 -3.18
N ARG A 314 -7.04 -1.42 -2.01
CA ARG A 314 -7.36 -2.03 -0.71
C ARG A 314 -7.66 -0.95 0.34
N VAL A 315 -8.85 -1.02 0.95
CA VAL A 315 -9.22 -0.18 2.10
C VAL A 315 -8.61 -0.76 3.38
N ILE A 316 -7.93 0.09 4.15
CA ILE A 316 -7.24 -0.25 5.41
C ILE A 316 -8.05 0.24 6.61
N MET A 317 -8.43 1.52 6.59
CA MET A 317 -9.18 2.18 7.66
C MET A 317 -10.57 1.56 7.85
N GLU A 318 -11.04 1.56 9.09
CA GLU A 318 -12.39 1.11 9.41
C GLU A 318 -13.46 2.03 8.87
N ARG A 319 -14.62 1.44 8.63
CA ARG A 319 -15.82 2.20 8.27
C ARG A 319 -16.30 2.95 9.50
N ASP A 320 -16.84 4.15 9.27
CA ASP A 320 -17.42 5.00 10.30
C ASP A 320 -16.45 5.48 11.41
N THR A 321 -15.13 5.30 11.24
CA THR A 321 -14.13 6.05 12.01
C THR A 321 -14.31 7.55 11.81
N TYR A 322 -14.72 7.98 10.61
CA TYR A 322 -15.13 9.34 10.30
C TYR A 322 -16.64 9.37 9.99
N PRO A 323 -17.37 10.44 10.33
CA PRO A 323 -18.80 10.53 10.08
C PRO A 323 -19.12 10.61 8.59
N ARG A 324 -20.30 10.13 8.21
CA ARG A 324 -20.81 10.25 6.84
C ARG A 324 -21.19 11.70 6.55
N LYS A 325 -20.30 12.46 5.91
CA LYS A 325 -20.58 13.81 5.40
C LYS A 325 -20.80 13.88 3.88
N TRP A 326 -20.57 12.77 3.19
CA TRP A 326 -20.83 12.68 1.75
C TRP A 326 -22.33 12.82 1.45
N GLY A 327 -22.70 13.71 0.54
CA GLY A 327 -24.11 13.99 0.22
C GLY A 327 -24.81 15.01 1.13
N LEU A 328 -24.06 15.77 1.93
CA LEU A 328 -24.54 16.90 2.75
C LEU A 328 -23.95 18.26 2.31
N GLY A 329 -23.19 18.29 1.20
CA GLY A 329 -22.67 19.54 0.64
C GLY A 329 -23.77 20.41 0.02
N PRO A 330 -23.52 21.72 -0.25
CA PRO A 330 -24.56 22.67 -0.67
C PRO A 330 -25.37 22.19 -1.87
N LYS A 331 -24.70 21.71 -2.93
CA LYS A 331 -25.35 21.14 -4.13
C LYS A 331 -26.07 19.82 -3.86
N ALA A 332 -25.55 18.96 -2.98
CA ALA A 332 -26.21 17.68 -2.65
C ALA A 332 -27.45 17.88 -1.77
N SER A 333 -27.38 18.83 -0.84
CA SER A 333 -28.51 19.26 -0.02
C SER A 333 -29.57 19.96 -0.87
N GLN A 334 -29.18 20.81 -1.82
CA GLN A 334 -30.07 21.39 -2.83
C GLN A 334 -30.74 20.30 -3.68
N LYS A 335 -29.99 19.29 -4.17
CA LYS A 335 -30.55 18.14 -4.91
C LYS A 335 -31.61 17.42 -4.08
N LYS A 336 -31.32 17.12 -2.80
CA LYS A 336 -32.29 16.48 -1.88
C LYS A 336 -33.52 17.36 -1.64
N MET A 337 -33.35 18.66 -1.45
CA MET A 337 -34.46 19.60 -1.31
C MET A 337 -35.30 19.68 -2.59
N MET A 338 -34.68 19.65 -3.77
CA MET A 338 -35.38 19.65 -5.06
C MET A 338 -36.17 18.36 -5.30
N ILE A 339 -35.62 17.21 -4.91
CA ILE A 339 -36.35 15.93 -4.93
C ILE A 339 -37.54 15.99 -3.98
N GLN A 340 -37.36 16.52 -2.76
CA GLN A 340 -38.45 16.68 -1.80
C GLN A 340 -39.54 17.66 -2.28
N LYS A 341 -39.16 18.68 -3.04
CA LYS A 341 -40.08 19.64 -3.69
C LYS A 341 -40.70 19.14 -5.00
N GLY A 342 -40.38 17.92 -5.45
CA GLY A 342 -40.88 17.35 -6.71
C GLY A 342 -40.29 17.98 -7.99
N LEU A 343 -39.28 18.84 -7.85
CA LEU A 343 -38.59 19.49 -8.98
C LEU A 343 -37.58 18.56 -9.68
N LEU A 344 -37.30 17.40 -9.11
CA LEU A 344 -36.49 16.32 -9.66
C LEU A 344 -37.21 14.99 -9.38
N ASP A 345 -36.92 13.96 -10.18
CA ASP A 345 -37.48 12.63 -9.95
C ASP A 345 -36.90 11.96 -8.67
N LYS A 346 -37.44 10.78 -8.30
CA LYS A 346 -36.98 9.98 -7.16
C LYS A 346 -35.52 9.54 -7.23
N HIS A 347 -34.90 9.58 -8.41
CA HIS A 347 -33.50 9.24 -8.68
C HIS A 347 -32.62 10.49 -8.85
N GLY A 348 -33.19 11.69 -8.75
CA GLY A 348 -32.52 12.97 -8.93
C GLY A 348 -32.23 13.36 -10.38
N LYS A 349 -32.96 12.82 -11.36
CA LYS A 349 -32.92 13.21 -12.77
C LYS A 349 -33.86 14.39 -13.05
N PRO A 350 -33.52 15.24 -14.04
CA PRO A 350 -34.36 16.37 -14.43
C PRO A 350 -35.74 15.90 -14.93
N ASN A 351 -36.80 16.56 -14.48
CA ASN A 351 -38.16 16.43 -14.99
C ASN A 351 -38.62 17.75 -15.66
N GLY A 352 -39.88 17.81 -16.09
CA GLY A 352 -40.46 19.01 -16.72
C GLY A 352 -40.48 20.25 -15.81
N SER A 353 -40.34 20.06 -14.49
CA SER A 353 -40.37 21.10 -13.46
C SER A 353 -38.97 21.52 -12.98
N THR A 354 -37.89 20.95 -13.54
CA THR A 354 -36.53 21.27 -13.12
C THR A 354 -36.08 22.63 -13.68
N PRO A 355 -35.56 23.55 -12.83
CA PRO A 355 -35.03 24.85 -13.28
C PRO A 355 -33.92 24.72 -14.32
N ALA A 356 -33.86 25.66 -15.27
CA ALA A 356 -32.85 25.67 -16.35
C ALA A 356 -31.41 25.73 -15.80
N ASP A 357 -31.17 26.54 -14.76
CA ASP A 357 -29.88 26.67 -14.07
C ASP A 357 -29.33 25.33 -13.54
N TRP A 358 -30.20 24.40 -13.17
CA TRP A 358 -29.80 23.07 -12.71
C TRP A 358 -29.43 22.16 -13.88
N LYS A 359 -30.11 22.28 -15.03
CA LYS A 359 -29.83 21.47 -16.23
C LYS A 359 -28.47 21.81 -16.84
N GLU A 360 -28.08 23.09 -16.83
CA GLU A 360 -26.82 23.55 -17.42
C GLU A 360 -25.64 23.43 -16.46
N GLY A 361 -25.86 23.61 -15.15
CA GLY A 361 -24.78 23.64 -14.15
C GLY A 361 -24.53 22.33 -13.39
N TYR A 362 -25.39 21.31 -13.49
CA TYR A 362 -25.24 20.06 -12.75
C TYR A 362 -24.68 18.94 -13.63
N VAL A 363 -23.47 18.46 -13.29
CA VAL A 363 -22.84 17.30 -13.92
C VAL A 363 -22.96 16.09 -13.00
N ASP A 364 -23.62 15.02 -13.48
CA ASP A 364 -23.71 13.75 -12.75
C ASP A 364 -22.56 12.81 -13.13
N TYR A 365 -21.60 12.65 -12.21
CA TYR A 365 -20.42 11.80 -12.41
C TYR A 365 -20.67 10.31 -12.08
N SER A 366 -21.91 9.92 -11.77
CA SER A 366 -22.28 8.52 -11.53
C SER A 366 -22.55 7.74 -12.81
N GLU A 367 -22.92 8.43 -13.89
CA GLU A 367 -23.05 7.84 -15.23
C GLU A 367 -21.65 7.74 -15.85
N THR A 368 -21.19 6.52 -16.08
CA THR A 368 -19.95 6.23 -16.79
C THR A 368 -19.98 6.82 -18.19
N LEU A 369 -18.92 7.53 -18.59
CA LEU A 369 -18.54 7.75 -19.98
C LEU A 369 -18.71 6.45 -20.77
N SER A 370 -19.60 6.48 -21.77
CA SER A 370 -19.65 5.45 -22.81
C SER A 370 -18.27 5.37 -23.49
N PRO A 371 -17.71 4.16 -23.73
CA PRO A 371 -16.46 4.01 -24.47
C PRO A 371 -16.70 4.42 -25.94
N GLY A 372 -16.52 5.71 -26.23
CA GLY A 372 -16.80 6.25 -27.57
C GLY A 372 -16.60 7.77 -27.71
N GLN A 373 -16.62 8.54 -26.62
CA GLN A 373 -16.40 9.99 -26.66
C GLN A 373 -15.03 10.36 -26.09
N CYS A 374 -13.96 9.91 -26.75
CA CYS A 374 -12.60 10.47 -26.55
C CYS A 374 -12.01 11.01 -27.87
N CYS A 375 -12.78 10.96 -28.95
CA CYS A 375 -12.37 11.46 -30.26
C CYS A 375 -13.35 12.56 -30.67
N LEU A 376 -13.16 13.78 -30.17
CA LEU A 376 -13.65 15.05 -30.76
C LEU A 376 -13.30 16.19 -29.80
N GLN A 377 -12.03 16.57 -29.75
CA GLN A 377 -11.55 17.91 -29.37
C GLN A 377 -10.03 17.98 -29.56
N ARG A 378 -9.60 17.93 -30.81
CA ARG A 378 -8.32 18.49 -31.27
C ARG A 378 -8.52 19.02 -32.68
N ALA A 379 -8.96 20.27 -32.79
CA ALA A 379 -8.81 21.03 -34.03
C ALA A 379 -7.52 21.86 -33.90
N GLY A 380 -6.41 21.29 -34.36
CA GLY A 380 -5.25 22.06 -34.81
C GLY A 380 -5.36 22.29 -36.33
N PRO A 381 -4.68 23.30 -36.90
CA PRO A 381 -4.81 23.62 -38.32
C PRO A 381 -4.24 22.50 -39.21
N PRO A 382 -4.73 22.34 -40.46
CA PRO A 382 -4.36 21.22 -41.30
C PRO A 382 -2.95 21.40 -41.85
N LEU A 383 -2.08 20.43 -41.59
CA LEU A 383 -0.81 20.27 -42.28
C LEU A 383 -0.99 19.32 -43.47
N SER A 384 -0.40 19.74 -44.58
CA SER A 384 -0.45 19.15 -45.91
C SER A 384 0.18 17.75 -46.00
N SER A 385 -0.29 17.03 -47.00
CA SER A 385 0.05 15.68 -47.44
C SER A 385 1.55 15.42 -47.66
N VAL A 386 2.10 14.38 -47.01
CA VAL A 386 3.23 13.58 -47.52
C VAL A 386 3.11 12.11 -47.08
N ASP A 387 2.93 11.26 -48.09
CA ASP A 387 3.30 9.85 -48.32
C ASP A 387 3.54 8.78 -47.22
N LYS A 388 2.77 7.67 -47.43
CA LYS A 388 3.05 6.21 -47.33
C LYS A 388 3.27 5.49 -45.98
N PRO A 389 2.60 4.33 -45.75
CA PRO A 389 2.78 3.50 -44.56
C PRO A 389 3.85 2.40 -44.73
N LEU A 390 4.70 2.25 -43.71
CA LEU A 390 5.56 1.07 -43.53
C LEU A 390 4.76 -0.05 -42.84
N HIS A 391 4.50 -1.12 -43.58
CA HIS A 391 3.97 -2.38 -43.08
C HIS A 391 5.01 -3.07 -42.15
N PHE A 392 4.64 -3.32 -40.90
CA PHE A 392 5.34 -4.30 -40.05
C PHE A 392 4.56 -5.62 -40.08
N LEU A 393 5.14 -6.60 -40.78
CA LEU A 393 4.68 -7.99 -40.85
C LEU A 393 4.99 -8.71 -39.54
N TRP A 394 3.95 -9.27 -38.91
CA TRP A 394 4.09 -10.24 -37.83
C TRP A 394 4.34 -11.61 -38.46
N ASN A 395 5.59 -12.08 -38.45
CA ASN A 395 5.93 -13.42 -38.94
C ASN A 395 5.59 -14.46 -37.85
N ARG A 396 4.77 -15.44 -38.22
CA ARG A 396 4.29 -16.56 -37.39
C ARG A 396 4.68 -17.84 -38.14
N ASN A 397 5.20 -18.83 -37.41
CA ASN A 397 5.83 -20.10 -37.85
C ASN A 397 7.36 -19.94 -37.91
N GLU A 398 8.19 -20.79 -37.30
CA GLU A 398 8.18 -22.26 -37.28
C GLU A 398 8.71 -22.81 -35.94
N LEU A 399 8.10 -23.89 -35.44
CA LEU A 399 8.74 -24.85 -34.54
C LEU A 399 8.14 -26.22 -34.82
N THR A 400 8.80 -26.96 -35.70
CA THR A 400 8.53 -28.36 -36.00
C THR A 400 9.01 -29.23 -34.85
N LEU A 401 8.08 -29.90 -34.16
CA LEU A 401 8.37 -31.02 -33.26
C LEU A 401 8.07 -32.32 -34.01
N SER A 402 9.12 -33.10 -34.29
CA SER A 402 9.02 -34.47 -34.77
C SER A 402 8.45 -35.35 -33.66
N SER A 403 7.33 -36.03 -33.95
CA SER A 403 6.74 -37.02 -33.06
C SER A 403 7.17 -38.42 -33.49
N SER A 404 7.86 -39.11 -32.59
CA SER A 404 8.18 -40.53 -32.73
C SER A 404 6.99 -41.39 -32.26
N SER A 405 6.70 -42.38 -33.09
CA SER A 405 5.63 -43.37 -32.99
C SER A 405 5.80 -44.31 -31.79
N THR A 406 4.72 -44.49 -31.00
CA THR A 406 4.48 -45.71 -30.21
C THR A 406 3.00 -46.14 -30.38
N PRO A 407 2.69 -47.45 -30.42
CA PRO A 407 1.41 -47.93 -30.93
C PRO A 407 0.34 -48.04 -29.84
N LYS A 408 -0.91 -47.82 -30.26
CA LYS A 408 -2.15 -47.96 -29.48
C LYS A 408 -2.42 -49.44 -29.18
N VAL A 409 -2.54 -49.78 -27.89
CA VAL A 409 -3.15 -51.04 -27.42
C VAL A 409 -4.68 -50.86 -27.37
N LYS A 410 -5.39 -51.74 -28.08
CA LYS A 410 -6.86 -51.85 -28.08
C LYS A 410 -7.35 -52.38 -26.73
N LYS A 411 -8.34 -51.71 -26.12
CA LYS A 411 -9.20 -52.29 -25.08
C LYS A 411 -10.45 -52.87 -25.74
N SER A 412 -10.62 -54.18 -25.65
CA SER A 412 -11.91 -54.87 -25.78
C SER A 412 -12.48 -55.08 -24.38
N GLY A 413 -13.79 -54.89 -24.22
CA GLY A 413 -14.51 -55.17 -22.98
C GLY A 413 -15.15 -56.56 -22.99
N GLU A 414 -15.42 -57.08 -21.79
CA GLU A 414 -16.60 -57.83 -21.34
C GLU A 414 -16.39 -58.22 -19.86
N VAL A 415 -17.20 -57.69 -18.93
CA VAL A 415 -18.35 -58.33 -18.24
C VAL A 415 -17.98 -59.50 -17.32
N ALA A 416 -18.13 -59.30 -16.00
CA ALA A 416 -18.84 -60.18 -15.05
C ALA A 416 -18.44 -59.86 -13.58
N GLY A 417 -19.42 -59.49 -12.74
CA GLY A 417 -19.38 -59.77 -11.28
C GLY A 417 -19.71 -61.27 -11.04
N PRO A 418 -19.85 -61.78 -9.79
CA PRO A 418 -20.27 -61.07 -8.58
C PRO A 418 -19.53 -61.53 -7.29
N THR A 419 -20.10 -61.18 -6.13
CA THR A 419 -19.97 -61.79 -4.79
C THR A 419 -19.01 -61.16 -3.77
N ALA A 420 -19.60 -60.39 -2.86
CA ALA A 420 -19.27 -60.39 -1.42
C ALA A 420 -19.96 -61.61 -0.75
N PRO A 421 -19.88 -61.87 0.58
CA PRO A 421 -19.17 -61.16 1.67
C PRO A 421 -18.44 -62.11 2.67
N LYS A 422 -17.97 -61.53 3.80
CA LYS A 422 -17.55 -62.09 5.14
C LYS A 422 -16.11 -61.69 5.47
N VAL A 423 -15.75 -61.10 6.62
CA VAL A 423 -16.39 -60.73 7.90
C VAL A 423 -15.89 -59.34 8.30
#